data_AF-A0A1S3GUU7-F1
#
_entry.id   AF-A0A1S3GUU7-F1
#
_cell.length_a   1.000
_cell.length_b   1.000
_cell.length_c   1.000
_cell.angle_alpha   90.00
_cell.angle_beta   90.00
_cell.angle_gamma   90.00
#
_symmetry.space_group_name_H-M   'P 1'
#
loop_
_entity.id
_entity.type
_entity.pdbx_description
1 polymer ?
#
loop_
_entity_poly.entity_id
_entity_poly.type
_entity_poly.pdbx_seq_one_letter_code
_entity_poly.pdbx_strand_id
1 'polypeptide(L)'
;VRLLRQDPTECLFSFICSSNNNIARITGMVERLCQSFGPRLIQLDDVVYHGFPSLQALAGPEVEAHLRKLGLGYRARYVCASARAILEEQGGLAWLQQLREAPYEEAHKVLCALPGVGTK
;
A
#
# COMPACT_ATOMS: atom_id res chain seq x y z
N VAL A 1 12.12 -0.52 -22.98
CA VAL A 1 11.38 -0.23 -21.72
C VAL A 1 10.18 -1.18 -21.66
N ARG A 2 9.93 -1.84 -20.52
CA ARG A 2 8.76 -2.72 -20.30
C ARG A 2 7.98 -2.22 -19.08
N LEU A 3 6.67 -2.43 -19.06
CA LEU A 3 5.80 -2.10 -17.92
C LEU A 3 5.51 -3.35 -17.09
N LEU A 4 5.67 -3.27 -15.77
CA LEU A 4 5.42 -4.37 -14.84
C LEU A 4 3.92 -4.49 -14.52
N ARG A 5 3.41 -5.72 -14.46
CA ARG A 5 2.06 -6.01 -13.97
C ARG A 5 2.12 -6.34 -12.47
N GLN A 6 2.07 -5.31 -11.64
CA GLN A 6 2.22 -5.41 -10.18
C GLN A 6 0.96 -5.95 -9.48
N ASP A 7 1.12 -6.48 -8.27
CA ASP A 7 0.00 -6.79 -7.38
C ASP A 7 -0.78 -5.51 -7.03
N PRO A 8 -2.13 -5.52 -7.02
CA PRO A 8 -2.92 -4.31 -6.80
C PRO A 8 -2.71 -3.71 -5.41
N THR A 9 -2.53 -4.55 -4.38
CA THR A 9 -2.35 -4.11 -3.00
C THR A 9 -0.98 -3.45 -2.86
N GLU A 10 0.07 -4.16 -3.28
CA GLU A 10 1.44 -3.63 -3.26
C GLU A 10 1.54 -2.33 -4.04
N CYS A 11 0.98 -2.29 -5.25
CA CYS A 11 0.99 -1.11 -6.11
C CYS A 11 0.29 0.07 -5.43
N LEU A 12 -0.96 -0.13 -4.98
CA LEU A 12 -1.78 0.93 -4.36
C LEU A 12 -1.07 1.57 -3.15
N PHE A 13 -0.64 0.75 -2.18
CA PHE A 13 -0.05 1.28 -0.96
C PHE A 13 1.36 1.82 -1.16
N SER A 14 2.13 1.27 -2.10
CA SER A 14 3.43 1.85 -2.50
C SER A 14 3.26 3.25 -3.10
N PHE A 15 2.23 3.47 -3.91
CA PHE A 15 1.94 4.78 -4.49
C PHE A 15 1.34 5.78 -3.49
N ILE A 16 0.47 5.32 -2.58
CA ILE A 16 0.00 6.15 -1.45
C ILE A 16 1.19 6.65 -0.62
N CYS A 17 2.17 5.78 -0.35
CA CYS A 17 3.39 6.12 0.38
C CYS A 17 4.33 7.06 -0.38
N SER A 18 4.26 7.07 -1.73
CA SER A 18 5.22 7.76 -2.60
C SER A 18 4.77 9.14 -3.11
N SER A 19 3.50 9.49 -2.94
CA SER A 19 2.92 10.77 -3.35
C SER A 19 3.81 11.97 -2.96
N ASN A 20 4.32 12.73 -3.94
CA ASN A 20 5.25 13.85 -3.72
C ASN A 20 6.53 13.48 -2.93
N ASN A 21 7.31 12.53 -3.45
CA ASN A 21 8.53 12.01 -2.83
C ASN A 21 9.58 11.61 -3.90
N ASN A 22 10.83 11.32 -3.49
CA ASN A 22 11.89 10.86 -4.40
C ASN A 22 12.11 9.33 -4.31
N ILE A 23 12.63 8.74 -5.39
CA ILE A 23 12.75 7.26 -5.53
C ILE A 23 13.51 6.63 -4.36
N ALA A 24 14.67 7.19 -3.98
CA ALA A 24 15.48 6.63 -2.89
C ALA A 24 14.71 6.59 -1.55
N ARG A 25 13.96 7.65 -1.24
CA ARG A 25 13.14 7.69 -0.03
C ARG A 25 11.94 6.76 -0.11
N ILE A 26 11.34 6.60 -1.29
CA ILE A 26 10.21 5.67 -1.51
C ILE A 26 10.66 4.23 -1.26
N THR A 27 11.80 3.82 -1.84
CA THR A 27 12.35 2.48 -1.64
C THR A 27 12.53 2.17 -0.16
N GLY A 28 13.23 3.05 0.58
CA GLY A 28 13.44 2.83 2.02
C GLY A 28 12.17 2.94 2.88
N MET A 29 11.11 3.59 2.39
CA MET A 29 9.81 3.61 3.08
C MET A 29 9.05 2.30 2.87
N VAL A 30 9.04 1.76 1.64
CA VAL A 30 8.40 0.48 1.33
C VAL A 30 9.14 -0.67 2.01
N GLU A 31 10.48 -0.67 2.03
CA GLU A 31 11.26 -1.68 2.75
C GLU A 31 10.91 -1.71 4.24
N ARG A 32 10.88 -0.56 4.91
CA ARG A 32 10.51 -0.47 6.33
C ARG A 32 9.05 -0.85 6.60
N LEU A 33 8.15 -0.54 5.67
CA LEU A 33 6.76 -0.98 5.71
C LEU A 33 6.67 -2.52 5.70
N CYS A 34 7.32 -3.16 4.74
CA CYS A 34 7.35 -4.61 4.62
C CYS A 34 8.04 -5.27 5.82
N GLN A 35 9.15 -4.71 6.32
CA GLN A 35 9.81 -5.22 7.53
C GLN A 35 8.91 -5.16 8.77
N SER A 36 8.10 -4.11 8.90
CA SER A 36 7.29 -3.87 10.12
C SER A 36 5.94 -4.59 10.11
N PHE A 37 5.31 -4.74 8.94
CA PHE A 37 3.94 -5.27 8.81
C PHE A 37 3.82 -6.45 7.85
N GLY A 38 4.88 -6.76 7.12
CA GLY A 38 4.92 -7.83 6.14
C GLY A 38 5.43 -9.15 6.74
N PRO A 39 4.94 -10.29 6.25
CA PRO A 39 5.42 -11.59 6.71
C PRO A 39 6.89 -11.77 6.31
N ARG A 40 7.72 -12.25 7.25
CA ARG A 40 9.10 -12.66 6.92
C ARG A 40 9.05 -13.86 5.98
N LEU A 41 9.73 -13.77 4.84
CA LEU A 41 9.74 -14.83 3.82
C LEU A 41 10.99 -15.69 3.92
N ILE A 42 12.16 -15.06 3.76
CA ILE A 42 13.46 -15.74 3.70
C ILE A 42 14.57 -14.78 4.10
N GLN A 43 15.71 -15.31 4.49
CA GLN A 43 16.94 -14.56 4.65
C GLN A 43 17.97 -15.11 3.66
N LEU A 44 18.60 -14.21 2.91
CA LEU A 44 19.71 -14.50 2.01
C LEU A 44 20.88 -13.62 2.46
N ASP A 45 21.98 -14.25 2.84
CA ASP A 45 23.11 -13.59 3.50
C ASP A 45 22.64 -12.76 4.72
N ASP A 46 22.97 -11.47 4.75
CA ASP A 46 22.58 -10.53 5.81
C ASP A 46 21.25 -9.80 5.53
N VAL A 47 20.54 -10.14 4.44
CA VAL A 47 19.31 -9.47 4.01
C VAL A 47 18.09 -10.34 4.28
N VAL A 48 17.16 -9.80 5.10
CA VAL A 48 15.86 -10.42 5.37
C VAL A 48 14.82 -9.86 4.41
N TYR A 49 14.19 -10.75 3.64
CA TYR A 49 13.11 -10.40 2.73
C TYR A 49 11.76 -10.61 3.42
N HIS A 50 10.93 -9.57 3.33
CA HIS A 50 9.56 -9.59 3.81
C HIS A 50 8.60 -9.46 2.62
N GLY A 51 7.46 -10.14 2.71
CA GLY A 51 6.36 -9.95 1.77
C GLY A 51 5.68 -8.61 2.00
N PHE A 52 4.89 -8.17 1.03
CA PHE A 52 4.08 -6.97 1.23
C PHE A 52 3.03 -7.21 2.34
N PRO A 53 2.74 -6.22 3.21
CA PRO A 53 1.73 -6.37 4.25
C PRO A 53 0.34 -6.69 3.70
N SER A 54 -0.43 -7.49 4.44
CA SER A 54 -1.84 -7.73 4.11
C SER A 54 -2.69 -6.50 4.44
N LEU A 55 -3.88 -6.40 3.83
CA LEU A 55 -4.85 -5.35 4.16
C LEU A 55 -5.17 -5.32 5.66
N GLN A 56 -5.30 -6.49 6.29
CA GLN A 56 -5.57 -6.63 7.72
C GLN A 56 -4.42 -6.08 8.56
N ALA A 57 -3.17 -6.35 8.16
CA ALA A 57 -1.99 -5.82 8.84
C ALA A 57 -1.91 -4.29 8.73
N LEU A 58 -2.37 -3.71 7.61
CA LEU A 58 -2.38 -2.26 7.39
C LEU A 58 -3.57 -1.53 8.05
N ALA A 59 -4.67 -2.23 8.32
CA ALA A 59 -5.87 -1.65 8.93
C ALA A 59 -5.84 -1.63 10.47
N GLY A 60 -4.83 -2.23 11.10
CA GLY A 60 -4.71 -2.36 12.55
C GLY A 60 -4.74 -1.03 13.32
N PRO A 61 -5.08 -1.05 14.63
CA PRO A 61 -5.28 0.16 15.43
C PRO A 61 -4.00 0.99 15.62
N GLU A 62 -2.84 0.34 15.75
CA GLU A 62 -1.56 1.01 16.04
C GLU A 62 -0.73 1.35 14.78
N VAL A 63 -1.23 0.96 13.60
CA VAL A 63 -0.46 1.06 12.35
C VAL A 63 -0.11 2.50 12.02
N GLU A 64 -1.05 3.44 12.15
CA GLU A 64 -0.80 4.86 11.82
C GLU A 64 0.34 5.43 12.67
N ALA A 65 0.28 5.22 13.99
CA ALA A 65 1.27 5.73 14.92
C ALA A 65 2.67 5.15 14.62
N HIS A 66 2.73 3.86 14.29
CA HIS A 66 3.98 3.20 13.95
C HIS A 66 4.52 3.69 12.59
N LEU A 67 3.69 3.81 11.56
CA LEU A 67 4.06 4.37 10.26
C LEU A 67 4.58 5.82 10.37
N ARG A 68 4.03 6.63 11.28
CA ARG A 68 4.55 7.97 11.57
C ARG A 68 5.97 7.92 12.12
N LYS A 69 6.26 7.00 13.06
CA LYS A 69 7.62 6.76 13.58
C LYS A 69 8.59 6.30 12.49
N LEU A 70 8.11 5.54 11.50
CA LEU A 70 8.89 5.13 10.32
C LEU A 70 9.09 6.25 9.29
N GLY A 71 8.55 7.45 9.52
CA GLY A 71 8.81 8.62 8.68
C GLY A 71 7.86 8.77 7.47
N LEU A 72 6.72 8.08 7.47
CA LEU A 72 5.67 8.28 6.46
C LEU A 72 4.95 9.63 6.63
N GLY A 73 5.04 10.24 7.81
CA GLY A 73 4.43 11.54 8.11
C GLY A 73 2.91 11.48 7.99
N TYR A 74 2.31 12.48 7.34
CA TYR A 74 0.86 12.53 7.15
C TYR A 74 0.30 11.37 6.31
N ARG A 75 1.11 10.72 5.46
CA ARG A 75 0.68 9.62 4.58
C ARG A 75 0.35 8.35 5.37
N ALA A 76 0.86 8.22 6.59
CA ALA A 76 0.50 7.13 7.50
C ALA A 76 -1.01 7.01 7.69
N ARG A 77 -1.72 8.14 7.76
CA ARG A 77 -3.19 8.17 7.89
C ARG A 77 -3.87 7.59 6.66
N TYR A 78 -3.32 7.84 5.47
CA TYR A 78 -3.90 7.40 4.19
C TYR A 78 -3.75 5.90 4.01
N VAL A 79 -2.61 5.32 4.40
CA VAL A 79 -2.40 3.88 4.39
C VAL A 79 -3.45 3.19 5.27
N CYS A 80 -3.62 3.64 6.51
CA CYS A 80 -4.56 3.02 7.45
C CYS A 80 -6.02 3.23 7.01
N ALA A 81 -6.38 4.46 6.63
CA ALA A 81 -7.74 4.79 6.23
C ALA A 81 -8.14 4.08 4.92
N SER A 82 -7.24 3.98 3.94
CA SER A 82 -7.50 3.21 2.72
C SER A 82 -7.61 1.71 3.00
N ALA A 83 -6.74 1.14 3.85
CA ALA A 83 -6.85 -0.27 4.21
C ALA A 83 -8.17 -0.60 4.91
N ARG A 84 -8.64 0.28 5.82
CA ARG A 84 -9.94 0.15 6.48
C ARG A 84 -11.10 0.32 5.51
N ALA A 85 -11.11 1.37 4.69
CA ALA A 85 -12.16 1.59 3.69
C ALA A 85 -12.30 0.38 2.76
N ILE A 86 -11.18 -0.20 2.30
CA ILE A 86 -11.21 -1.40 1.45
C ILE A 86 -11.83 -2.59 2.21
N LEU A 87 -11.40 -2.85 3.45
CA LEU A 87 -11.88 -4.00 4.23
C LEU A 87 -13.33 -3.88 4.71
N GLU A 88 -13.72 -2.70 5.18
CA GLU A 88 -14.97 -2.47 5.89
C GLU A 88 -16.11 -2.03 4.95
N GLU A 89 -15.80 -1.26 3.90
CA GLU A 89 -16.80 -0.63 3.04
C GLU A 89 -16.88 -1.25 1.64
N GLN A 90 -15.73 -1.68 1.09
CA GLN A 90 -15.65 -2.11 -0.31
C GLN A 90 -15.72 -3.62 -0.53
N GLY A 91 -15.70 -4.44 0.53
CA GLY A 91 -15.72 -5.91 0.42
C GLY A 91 -14.33 -6.55 0.34
N GLY A 92 -13.28 -5.84 0.75
CA GLY A 92 -11.94 -6.36 0.96
C GLY A 92 -11.12 -6.56 -0.30
N LEU A 93 -10.22 -7.55 -0.26
CA LEU A 93 -9.25 -7.79 -1.33
C LEU A 93 -9.92 -8.13 -2.68
N ALA A 94 -11.06 -8.82 -2.65
CA ALA A 94 -11.80 -9.19 -3.85
C ALA A 94 -12.21 -7.97 -4.67
N TRP A 95 -12.62 -6.89 -4.00
CA TRP A 95 -12.95 -5.63 -4.65
C TRP A 95 -11.74 -5.04 -5.37
N LEU A 96 -10.57 -5.03 -4.76
CA LEU A 96 -9.38 -4.48 -5.41
C LEU A 96 -8.94 -5.35 -6.60
N GLN A 97 -9.13 -6.66 -6.52
CA GLN A 97 -8.79 -7.60 -7.60
C GLN A 97 -9.71 -7.46 -8.80
N GLN A 98 -11.02 -7.27 -8.59
CA GLN A 98 -12.00 -7.15 -9.69
C GLN A 98 -11.76 -5.90 -10.56
N LEU A 99 -11.14 -4.85 -10.02
CA LEU A 99 -10.82 -3.64 -10.77
C LEU A 99 -9.82 -3.87 -11.92
N ARG A 100 -9.12 -5.01 -11.94
CA ARG A 100 -8.29 -5.40 -13.09
C ARG A 100 -9.10 -5.70 -14.35
N GLU A 101 -10.35 -6.10 -14.19
CA GLU A 101 -11.27 -6.44 -15.28
C GLU A 101 -12.27 -5.32 -15.57
N ALA A 102 -12.40 -4.37 -14.64
CA ALA A 102 -13.27 -3.22 -14.79
C ALA A 102 -12.75 -2.24 -15.88
N PRO A 103 -13.66 -1.48 -16.53
CA PRO A 103 -13.26 -0.39 -17.41
C PRO A 103 -12.38 0.64 -16.69
N TYR A 104 -11.42 1.22 -17.40
CA TYR A 104 -10.49 2.21 -16.87
C TYR A 104 -11.19 3.34 -16.10
N GLU A 105 -12.24 3.93 -16.68
CA GLU A 105 -12.96 5.05 -16.08
C GLU A 105 -13.60 4.68 -14.74
N GLU A 106 -14.12 3.46 -14.62
CA GLU A 106 -14.72 2.96 -13.39
C GLU A 106 -13.65 2.67 -12.34
N ALA A 107 -12.60 1.93 -12.71
CA ALA A 107 -11.49 1.62 -11.82
C ALA A 107 -10.82 2.89 -11.29
N HIS A 108 -10.56 3.86 -12.17
CA HIS A 108 -9.97 5.14 -11.82
C HIS A 108 -10.87 5.94 -10.87
N LYS A 109 -12.18 6.02 -11.16
CA LYS A 109 -13.16 6.74 -10.34
C LYS A 109 -13.23 6.18 -8.92
N VAL A 110 -13.33 4.86 -8.77
CA VAL A 110 -13.47 4.25 -7.44
C VAL A 110 -12.16 4.28 -6.65
N LEU A 111 -11.00 4.16 -7.31
CA LEU A 111 -9.70 4.32 -6.65
C LEU A 111 -9.50 5.75 -6.13
N CYS A 112 -9.90 6.77 -6.90
CA CYS A 112 -9.86 8.17 -6.46
C CYS A 112 -10.72 8.48 -5.23
N ALA A 113 -11.68 7.62 -4.87
CA ALA A 113 -12.46 7.78 -3.65
C ALA A 113 -11.67 7.39 -2.38
N LEU A 114 -10.57 6.64 -2.53
CA LEU A 114 -9.77 6.20 -1.40
C LEU A 114 -8.93 7.35 -0.80
N PRO A 115 -8.79 7.41 0.54
CA PRO A 115 -7.98 8.42 1.20
C PRO A 115 -6.52 8.41 0.73
N GLY A 116 -6.08 9.51 0.13
CA GLY A 116 -4.69 9.67 -0.33
C GLY A 116 -4.42 9.16 -1.75
N VAL A 117 -5.46 8.77 -2.48
CA VAL A 117 -5.39 8.46 -3.92
C VAL A 117 -5.97 9.65 -4.70
N GLY A 118 -5.26 10.07 -5.73
CA GLY A 118 -5.68 11.15 -6.63
C GLY A 118 -5.60 10.71 -8.09
N THR A 119 -5.74 11.66 -9.00
CA THR A 119 -5.79 11.42 -10.46
C THR A 119 -4.44 11.10 -11.11
N LYS A 120 -3.35 11.12 -10.35
CA LYS A 120 -1.97 11.02 -10.84
C LYS A 120 -1.46 9.59 -10.70
#